data_AF-A0A7X1E7P1-F1
#
_entry.id   AF-A0A7X1E7P1-F1
#
_cell.length_a   1.000
_cell.length_b   1.000
_cell.length_c   1.000
_cell.angle_alpha   90.00
_cell.angle_beta   90.00
_cell.angle_gamma   90.00
#
_symmetry.space_group_name_H-M   'P 1'
#
loop_
_entity.id
_entity.type
_entity.pdbx_description
1 polymer ?
#
loop_
_entity_poly.entity_id
_entity_poly.type
_entity_poly.pdbx_seq_one_letter_code
_entity_poly.pdbx_strand_id
1 'polypeptide(L)'
;MPWKEVYPMEEKLRFVTLAKTGRFHITDLCQDFGISRKTGHKYIERYDRFGLAGLGEASRRPNCSPNATDTSVERLILKEQRELKGVTHQNSNLGAMESGLCSKSN
;
A
#
# COMPACT_ATOMS: atom_id res chain seq x y z
N MET A 1 17.81 5.16 32.38
CA MET A 1 16.34 5.37 32.29
C MET A 1 15.76 4.20 31.52
N PRO A 2 14.88 3.37 32.13
CA PRO A 2 14.25 2.28 31.40
C PRO A 2 13.28 2.90 30.39
N TRP A 3 13.54 2.67 29.10
CA TRP A 3 12.66 3.13 28.03
C TRP A 3 11.33 2.37 28.11
N LYS A 4 10.23 3.10 28.00
CA LYS A 4 8.89 2.51 27.95
C LYS A 4 8.62 2.13 26.51
N GLU A 5 8.61 0.84 26.21
CA GLU A 5 8.20 0.33 24.92
C GLU A 5 6.69 0.56 24.78
N VAL A 6 6.31 1.55 23.99
CA VAL A 6 4.90 1.82 23.66
C VAL A 6 4.67 1.27 22.27
N TYR A 7 3.87 0.21 22.16
CA TYR A 7 3.42 -0.29 20.87
C TYR A 7 2.24 0.58 20.38
N PRO A 8 2.39 1.34 19.28
CA PRO A 8 1.35 2.27 18.84
C PRO A 8 0.00 1.62 18.57
N MET A 9 -0.01 0.32 18.23
CA MET A 9 -1.23 -0.44 18.01
C MET A 9 -1.97 -0.77 19.32
N GLU A 10 -1.24 -1.12 20.37
CA GLU A 10 -1.81 -1.41 21.69
C GLU A 10 -2.41 -0.16 22.31
N GLU A 11 -1.74 0.98 22.17
CA GLU A 11 -2.23 2.26 22.67
C GLU A 11 -3.52 2.69 21.97
N LYS A 12 -3.59 2.54 20.64
CA LYS A 12 -4.81 2.77 19.86
C LYS A 12 -5.96 1.85 20.30
N LEU A 13 -5.67 0.58 20.54
CA LEU A 13 -6.67 -0.39 21.01
C LEU A 13 -7.18 -0.05 22.40
N ARG A 14 -6.28 0.34 23.32
CA ARG A 14 -6.62 0.78 24.67
C ARG A 14 -7.54 2.01 24.63
N PHE A 15 -7.22 2.99 23.80
CA PHE A 15 -8.05 4.18 23.59
C PHE A 15 -9.47 3.80 23.16
N VAL A 16 -9.62 3.00 22.11
CA VAL A 16 -10.96 2.64 21.60
C VAL A 16 -11.73 1.78 22.60
N THR A 17 -11.07 0.85 23.28
CA THR A 17 -11.71 0.03 24.30
C THR A 17 -12.30 0.90 25.42
N LEU A 18 -11.52 1.88 25.92
CA LEU A 18 -11.99 2.84 26.93
C LEU A 18 -13.13 3.71 26.40
N ALA A 19 -13.03 4.22 25.17
CA ALA A 19 -14.09 5.02 24.55
C ALA A 19 -15.41 4.23 24.44
N LYS A 20 -15.35 2.93 24.09
CA LYS A 20 -16.53 2.07 23.97
C LYS A 20 -17.17 1.69 25.30
N THR A 21 -16.46 1.84 26.43
CA THR A 21 -17.09 1.65 27.75
C THR A 21 -18.19 2.67 28.05
N GLY A 22 -18.19 3.82 27.36
CA GLY A 22 -19.14 4.91 27.59
C GLY A 22 -18.96 5.62 28.94
N ARG A 23 -17.93 5.26 29.73
CA ARG A 23 -17.69 5.81 31.07
C ARG A 23 -16.91 7.13 31.07
N PHE A 24 -16.29 7.47 29.95
CA PHE A 24 -15.41 8.63 29.81
C PHE A 24 -15.89 9.52 28.66
N HIS A 25 -15.75 10.82 28.81
CA HIS A 25 -15.93 11.73 27.69
C HIS A 25 -14.74 11.60 26.73
N ILE A 26 -15.03 11.59 25.42
CA ILE A 26 -14.01 11.45 24.37
C ILE A 26 -12.96 12.57 24.48
N THR A 27 -13.37 13.77 24.89
CA THR A 27 -12.47 14.92 25.06
C THR A 27 -11.39 14.66 26.10
N ASP A 28 -11.76 14.17 27.29
CA ASP A 28 -10.83 13.89 28.38
C ASP A 28 -9.90 12.73 27.99
N LEU A 29 -10.46 11.69 27.36
CA LEU A 29 -9.68 10.56 26.87
C LEU A 29 -8.67 10.97 25.80
N CYS A 30 -9.01 11.91 24.93
CA CYS A 30 -8.07 12.44 23.93
C CYS A 30 -6.92 13.21 24.59
N GLN A 31 -7.19 13.96 25.66
CA GLN A 31 -6.19 14.69 26.42
C GLN A 31 -5.23 13.73 27.14
N ASP A 32 -5.75 12.70 27.79
CA ASP A 32 -4.96 11.68 28.51
C ASP A 32 -4.02 10.89 27.59
N PHE A 33 -4.48 10.59 26.36
CA PHE A 33 -3.71 9.88 25.36
C PHE A 33 -2.86 10.81 24.47
N GLY A 34 -2.91 12.13 24.68
CA GLY A 34 -2.13 13.09 23.90
C GLY A 34 -2.49 13.13 22.41
N ILE A 35 -3.72 12.78 22.04
CA ILE A 35 -4.20 12.78 20.65
C ILE A 35 -5.19 13.91 20.40
N SER A 36 -5.25 14.40 19.16
CA SER A 36 -6.30 15.35 18.79
C SER A 36 -7.68 14.69 18.82
N ARG A 37 -8.73 15.44 19.19
CA ARG A 37 -10.13 14.98 19.14
C ARG A 37 -10.52 14.42 17.77
N LYS A 38 -10.06 15.05 16.68
CA LYS A 38 -10.29 14.59 15.30
C LYS A 38 -9.72 13.19 15.07
N THR A 39 -8.52 12.91 15.58
CA THR A 39 -7.90 11.58 15.53
C THR A 39 -8.67 10.57 16.38
N GLY A 40 -9.08 10.96 17.59
CA GLY A 40 -9.87 10.10 18.48
C GLY A 40 -11.18 9.64 17.86
N HIS A 41 -11.99 10.57 17.32
CA HIS A 41 -13.22 10.23 16.61
C HIS A 41 -12.97 9.31 15.42
N LYS A 42 -11.90 9.55 14.65
CA LYS A 42 -11.52 8.71 13.51
C LYS A 42 -11.15 7.28 13.91
N TYR A 43 -10.50 7.08 15.06
CA TYR A 43 -10.18 5.74 15.57
C TYR A 43 -11.44 4.98 15.97
N ILE A 44 -12.38 5.64 16.66
CA ILE A 44 -13.66 5.04 17.04
C ILE A 44 -14.44 4.62 15.78
N GLU A 45 -14.63 5.55 14.85
CA GLU A 45 -15.37 5.31 13.60
C GLU A 45 -14.75 4.19 12.74
N ARG A 46 -13.41 4.13 12.68
CA ARG A 46 -12.71 3.05 11.96
C ARG A 46 -12.84 1.71 12.65
N TYR A 47 -12.76 1.69 13.98
CA TYR A 47 -12.92 0.47 14.74
C TYR A 47 -14.36 -0.06 14.64
N ASP A 48 -15.36 0.82 14.64
CA ASP A 48 -16.75 0.39 14.46
C ASP A 48 -17.02 -0.19 13.06
N ARG A 49 -16.31 0.30 12.03
CA ARG A 49 -16.45 -0.23 10.65
C ARG A 49 -15.61 -1.47 10.35
N PHE A 50 -14.38 -1.52 10.85
CA PHE A 50 -13.36 -2.50 10.41
C PHE A 50 -12.75 -3.30 11.57
N GLY A 51 -13.21 -3.08 12.80
CA GLY A 51 -12.66 -3.70 14.00
C GLY A 51 -11.18 -3.37 14.19
N LEU A 52 -10.41 -4.36 14.64
CA LEU A 52 -8.97 -4.21 14.91
C LEU A 52 -8.18 -3.78 13.66
N ALA A 53 -8.59 -4.25 12.47
CA ALA A 53 -7.94 -3.88 11.20
C ALA A 53 -8.03 -2.37 10.90
N GLY A 54 -9.07 -1.69 11.42
CA GLY A 54 -9.25 -0.24 11.26
C GLY A 54 -8.23 0.62 11.99
N LEU A 55 -7.52 0.09 12.99
CA LEU A 55 -6.50 0.80 13.77
C LEU A 55 -5.11 0.75 13.13
N GLY A 56 -4.94 -0.10 12.12
CA GLY A 56 -3.73 -0.18 11.30
C GLY A 56 -3.40 1.12 10.57
N GLU A 57 -2.17 1.21 10.09
CA GLU A 57 -1.74 2.31 9.22
C GLU A 57 -2.55 2.22 7.90
N ALA A 58 -3.25 3.29 7.56
CA ALA A 58 -3.95 3.37 6.28
C ALA A 58 -3.03 3.98 5.23
N SER A 59 -3.25 3.62 3.96
CA SER A 59 -2.56 4.28 2.85
C SER A 59 -2.73 5.80 2.93
N ARG A 60 -1.62 6.53 2.75
CA ARG A 60 -1.60 7.99 2.64
C ARG A 60 -1.91 8.47 1.22
N ARG A 61 -2.07 7.54 0.27
CA ARG A 61 -2.40 7.87 -1.12
C ARG A 61 -3.82 8.45 -1.16
N PRO A 62 -4.03 9.58 -1.87
CA PRO A 62 -5.38 10.11 -2.10
C PRO A 62 -6.23 9.07 -2.85
N ASN A 63 -7.50 8.95 -2.45
CA ASN A 63 -8.44 8.00 -3.07
C ASN A 63 -8.77 8.35 -4.52
N CYS A 64 -8.71 9.62 -4.88
CA CYS A 64 -8.93 10.11 -6.23
C CYS A 64 -7.94 11.23 -6.53
N SER A 65 -7.35 11.21 -7.72
CA SER A 65 -6.56 12.31 -8.27
C SER A 65 -7.33 12.85 -9.48
N PRO A 66 -7.53 14.17 -9.63
CA PRO A 66 -8.17 14.74 -10.82
C PRO A 66 -7.43 14.38 -12.12
N ASN A 67 -6.11 14.20 -12.01
CA ASN A 67 -5.24 13.80 -13.12
C ASN A 67 -5.05 12.28 -13.18
N ALA A 68 -5.95 11.50 -12.56
CA ALA A 68 -5.92 10.04 -12.71
C ALA A 68 -6.25 9.68 -14.16
N THR A 69 -5.39 8.89 -14.79
CA THR A 69 -5.63 8.34 -16.12
C THR A 69 -6.84 7.42 -16.08
N ASP A 70 -7.67 7.44 -17.13
CA ASP A 70 -8.82 6.56 -17.19
C ASP A 70 -8.42 5.08 -17.08
N THR A 71 -9.19 4.31 -16.32
CA THR A 71 -8.87 2.91 -16.01
C THR A 71 -8.78 2.04 -17.29
N SER A 72 -9.48 2.39 -18.36
CA SER A 72 -9.37 1.69 -19.64
C SER A 72 -8.00 1.89 -20.29
N VAL A 73 -7.49 3.11 -20.27
CA VAL A 73 -6.18 3.48 -20.81
C VAL A 73 -5.06 2.84 -19.97
N GLU A 74 -5.19 2.86 -18.64
CA GLU A 74 -4.25 2.17 -17.76
C GLU A 74 -4.16 0.67 -18.06
N ARG A 75 -5.30 0.00 -18.28
CA ARG A 75 -5.34 -1.43 -18.64
C ARG A 75 -4.68 -1.70 -19.99
N LEU A 76 -4.89 -0.83 -20.99
CA LEU A 76 -4.24 -0.96 -22.30
C LEU A 76 -2.72 -0.83 -22.17
N ILE A 77 -2.23 0.19 -21.44
CA ILE A 77 -0.79 0.40 -21.20
C ILE A 77 -0.19 -0.81 -20.48
N LEU A 78 -0.84 -1.32 -19.43
CA LEU A 78 -0.35 -2.47 -18.66
C LEU A 78 -0.33 -3.77 -19.49
N LYS A 79 -1.31 -3.95 -20.38
CA LYS A 79 -1.33 -5.07 -21.33
C LYS A 79 -0.13 -4.99 -22.27
N GLU A 80 0.07 -3.84 -22.91
CA GLU A 80 1.18 -3.62 -23.84
C GLU A 80 2.55 -3.83 -23.16
N GLN A 81 2.72 -3.28 -21.95
CA GLN A 81 3.94 -3.48 -21.18
C GLN A 81 4.21 -4.95 -20.84
N ARG A 82 3.17 -5.77 -20.66
CA ARG A 82 3.32 -7.21 -20.38
C ARG A 82 3.76 -7.97 -21.62
N GLU A 83 3.17 -7.67 -22.77
CA GLU A 83 3.55 -8.26 -24.06
C GLU A 83 5.00 -7.92 -24.41
N LEU A 84 5.39 -6.63 -24.31
CA LEU A 84 6.77 -6.19 -24.59
C LEU A 84 7.82 -6.84 -23.65
N LYS A 85 7.47 -7.07 -22.39
CA LYS A 85 8.33 -7.80 -21.43
C LYS A 85 8.42 -9.30 -21.71
N GLY A 86 7.45 -9.89 -22.42
CA GLY A 86 7.49 -11.28 -22.88
C GLY A 86 8.37 -11.49 -24.12
N VAL A 87 8.48 -10.47 -24.99
CA VAL A 87 9.27 -10.51 -26.22
C VAL A 87 10.79 -10.53 -25.95
N THR A 88 11.26 -9.93 -24.85
CA THR A 88 12.70 -9.88 -24.54
C THR A 88 13.32 -11.23 -24.20
N HIS A 89 12.54 -12.26 -23.84
CA HIS A 89 13.05 -13.63 -23.64
C HIS A 89 13.12 -14.48 -24.92
N GLN A 90 12.53 -14.05 -26.04
CA GLN A 90 12.45 -14.84 -27.27
C GLN A 90 13.49 -14.42 -28.34
N ASN A 91 14.11 -13.24 -28.21
CA ASN A 91 15.01 -12.67 -29.23
C ASN A 91 16.51 -12.95 -29.02
N SER A 92 16.90 -14.01 -28.30
CA SER A 92 18.31 -14.39 -28.12
C SER A 92 18.85 -15.36 -29.17
N ASN A 93 18.14 -15.65 -30.27
CA ASN A 93 18.52 -16.73 -31.20
C ASN A 93 18.61 -16.38 -32.70
N LEU A 94 18.69 -15.10 -33.07
CA LEU A 94 19.01 -14.70 -34.46
C LEU A 94 20.33 -13.93 -34.48
N GLY A 95 21.46 -14.63 -34.61
CA GLY A 95 22.76 -13.98 -34.72
C GLY A 95 23.95 -14.93 -34.81
N ALA A 96 23.88 -16.02 -35.56
CA ALA A 96 25.06 -16.85 -35.85
C ALA A 96 24.84 -17.76 -37.08
N MET A 97 24.69 -17.20 -38.28
CA MET A 97 24.65 -18.03 -39.49
C MET A 97 25.00 -17.25 -40.78
N GLU A 98 26.02 -16.39 -40.71
CA GLU A 98 26.67 -15.87 -41.93
C GLU A 98 28.20 -15.94 -41.77
N SER A 99 28.76 -17.10 -42.10
CA SER A 99 30.15 -17.18 -42.55
C SER A 99 30.26 -18.16 -43.71
N GLY A 100 30.21 -17.56 -44.89
CA GLY A 100 30.79 -17.94 -46.17
C GLY A 100 31.35 -19.35 -46.33
N LEU A 101 30.70 -20.05 -47.27
CA LEU A 101 31.30 -21.02 -48.17
C LEU A 101 32.77 -20.71 -48.51
N CYS A 102 33.67 -21.65 -48.20
CA CYS A 102 34.90 -21.82 -48.97
C CYS A 102 34.95 -23.27 -49.47
N SER A 103 34.63 -23.40 -50.75
CA SER A 103 34.52 -24.64 -51.49
C SER A 103 35.89 -25.03 -52.06
N LYS A 104 36.33 -26.26 -51.74
CA LYS A 104 37.06 -27.25 -52.58
C LYS A 104 38.33 -26.86 -53.39
N SER A 105 39.20 -27.88 -53.45
CA SER A 105 40.19 -28.24 -54.48
C SER A 105 41.61 -27.70 -54.22
N ASN A 106 42.70 -28.47 -54.32
CA ASN A 106 42.98 -29.82 -54.82
C ASN A 106 44.25 -30.33 -54.11
#